data_AF-A0A1G7QU05-F1
#
_entry.id   AF-A0A1G7QU05-F1
#
_cell.length_a   1.000
_cell.length_b   1.000
_cell.length_c   1.000
_cell.angle_alpha   90.00
_cell.angle_beta   90.00
_cell.angle_gamma   90.00
#
_symmetry.space_group_name_H-M   'P 1'
#
loop_
_entity.id
_entity.type
_entity.pdbx_description
1 polymer ?
#
loop_
_entity_poly.entity_id
_entity_poly.type
_entity_poly.pdbx_seq_one_letter_code
_entity_poly.pdbx_strand_id
1 'polypeptide(L)' 'MESLNDRPMCPVCKHGLALSRISSGGRGFEERTFECSTCGRTEKVTIEVDPVKSDAVGWLARERRPPR' A
#
# COMPACT_ATOMS: atom_id res chain seq x y z
N MET A 1 16.52 1.88 2.56
CA MET A 1 15.23 2.02 3.28
C MET A 1 14.35 2.86 2.37
N GLU A 2 13.80 2.23 1.34
CA GLU A 2 12.78 2.88 0.51
C GLU A 2 11.45 2.68 1.21
N SER A 3 10.90 3.76 1.74
CA SER A 3 9.56 3.79 2.31
C SER A 3 8.56 3.51 1.18
N LEU A 4 8.10 2.26 1.07
CA LEU A 4 7.05 1.77 0.18
C LEU A 4 5.65 2.41 0.41
N ASN A 5 5.63 3.54 1.11
CA ASN A 5 4.44 4.30 1.50
C ASN A 5 4.34 5.65 0.79
N ASP A 6 5.24 5.97 -0.16
CA ASP A 6 5.07 7.18 -0.96
C ASP A 6 3.87 6.99 -1.91
N ARG A 7 2.78 7.71 -1.60
CA ARG A 7 1.54 7.69 -2.37
C ARG A 7 1.83 8.41 -3.70
N PRO A 8 1.73 7.74 -4.85
CA PRO A 8 2.08 8.36 -6.11
C PRO A 8 1.19 9.59 -6.36
N MET A 9 1.76 10.60 -7.04
CA MET A 9 1.02 11.77 -7.47
C MET A 9 0.47 11.56 -8.88
N CYS A 10 -0.75 12.03 -9.11
CA CYS A 10 -1.32 12.07 -10.45
C CYS A 10 -0.50 13.02 -11.32
N PRO A 11 0.02 12.58 -12.49
CA PRO A 11 0.85 13.43 -13.35
C PRO A 11 0.07 14.61 -13.96
N VAL A 12 -1.27 14.52 -13.97
CA VAL A 12 -2.15 15.56 -14.52
C VAL A 12 -2.60 16.53 -13.42
N CYS A 13 -3.24 15.99 -12.37
CA CYS A 13 -3.84 16.81 -11.32
C CYS A 13 -2.85 17.23 -10.24
N LYS A 14 -1.66 16.60 -10.17
CA LYS A 14 -0.68 16.76 -9.09
C LYS A 14 -1.22 16.49 -7.68
N HIS A 15 -2.37 15.83 -7.59
CA HIS A 15 -2.96 15.33 -6.34
C HIS A 15 -2.48 13.90 -6.05
N GLY A 16 -2.40 13.53 -4.77
CA GLY A 16 -2.11 12.14 -4.39
C GLY A 16 -3.20 11.17 -4.87
N LEU A 17 -2.80 10.04 -5.46
CA LEU A 17 -3.69 9.00 -5.99
C LEU A 17 -4.20 8.09 -4.87
N ALA A 18 -5.51 7.90 -4.70
CA ALA A 18 -6.11 7.09 -3.64
C ALA A 18 -5.87 5.60 -3.89
N LEU A 19 -5.47 4.85 -2.86
CA LEU A 19 -5.35 3.40 -2.98
C LEU A 19 -6.75 2.81 -3.22
N SER A 20 -6.95 2.20 -4.39
CA SER A 20 -8.22 1.64 -4.84
C SER A 20 -8.25 0.12 -4.66
N ARG A 21 -7.13 -0.56 -4.94
CA ARG A 21 -7.02 -2.02 -4.80
C ARG A 21 -5.63 -2.45 -4.39
N ILE A 22 -5.57 -3.46 -3.54
CA ILE A 22 -4.37 -4.25 -3.28
C ILE A 22 -4.63 -5.66 -3.83
N SER A 23 -3.70 -6.20 -4.60
CA SER A 23 -3.71 -7.58 -5.07
C SER A 23 -2.41 -8.26 -4.66
N SER A 24 -2.49 -9.42 -4.04
CA SER A 24 -1.32 -10.26 -3.81
C SER A 24 -0.78 -10.67 -5.18
N GLY A 25 0.35 -10.09 -5.57
CA GLY A 25 1.10 -10.59 -6.71
C GLY A 25 1.61 -11.99 -6.40
N GLY A 26 2.34 -12.59 -7.35
CA GLY A 26 3.05 -13.84 -7.07
C GLY A 26 3.95 -13.77 -5.82
N ARG A 27 4.60 -14.89 -5.48
CA ARG A 27 5.41 -15.02 -4.25
C ARG A 27 6.29 -13.78 -3.99
N GLY A 28 5.97 -13.04 -2.92
CA GLY A 28 6.76 -11.90 -2.44
C GLY A 28 6.44 -10.56 -3.09
N PHE A 29 5.33 -10.42 -3.83
CA PHE A 29 4.95 -9.15 -4.44
C PHE A 29 3.50 -8.76 -4.10
N GLU A 30 3.25 -7.46 -4.01
CA GLU A 30 1.93 -6.86 -3.87
C GLU A 30 1.71 -5.81 -4.96
N GLU A 31 0.68 -5.98 -5.77
CA GLU A 31 0.24 -4.98 -6.73
C GLU A 31 -0.74 -4.02 -6.04
N ARG A 32 -0.34 -2.77 -5.88
CA ARG A 32 -1.19 -1.68 -5.41
C ARG A 32 -1.66 -0.85 -6.59
N THR A 33 -2.97 -0.76 -6.75
CA THR A 33 -3.62 0.09 -7.74
C THR A 33 -4.12 1.35 -7.05
N PHE A 34 -3.68 2.50 -7.55
CA PHE A 34 -4.07 3.82 -7.08
C PHE A 34 -4.90 4.56 -8.13
N GLU A 35 -5.92 5.30 -7.71
CA GLU A 35 -6.85 6.02 -8.59
C GLU A 35 -6.97 7.49 -8.19
N CYS A 36 -7.02 8.38 -9.17
CA CYS A 36 -7.19 9.80 -8.92
C CYS A 36 -8.68 10.10 -8.82
N SER A 37 -9.14 10.54 -7.65
CA SER A 37 -10.55 10.91 -7.45
C SER A 37 -11.00 12.12 -8.29
N THR A 38 -10.07 12.90 -8.84
CA THR A 38 -10.38 14.08 -9.65
C THR A 38 -10.55 13.74 -11.14
N CYS A 39 -9.67 12.91 -11.70
CA CYS A 39 -9.66 12.63 -13.15
C CYS A 39 -9.90 11.15 -13.50
N GLY A 40 -10.04 10.27 -12.51
CA GLY A 40 -10.24 8.83 -12.69
C GLY A 40 -9.00 8.08 -13.19
N ARG A 41 -7.84 8.74 -13.34
CA ARG A 41 -6.62 8.07 -13.79
C ARG A 41 -6.15 7.04 -12.75
N THR A 42 -5.80 5.86 -13.23
CA THR A 42 -5.29 4.76 -12.41
C THR A 42 -3.81 4.53 -12.66
N GLU A 43 -3.03 4.39 -11.59
CA GLU A 43 -1.61 4.03 -11.61
C GLU A 43 -1.42 2.72 -10.82
N LYS A 44 -0.59 1.81 -11.34
CA LYS A 44 -0.31 0.53 -10.68
C LYS A 44 1.14 0.48 -10.24
N VAL A 45 1.36 0.10 -8.99
CA VAL A 45 2.68 -0.05 -8.39
C VAL A 45 2.83 -1.48 -7.91
N THR A 46 3.89 -2.15 -8.35
CA THR A 46 4.25 -3.47 -7.82
C THR A 46 5.30 -3.27 -6.76
N ILE A 47 5.04 -3.81 -5.58
CA ILE A 47 5.88 -3.69 -4.40
C ILE A 47 6.43 -5.07 -4.07
N GLU A 48 7.74 -5.17 -3.89
CA GLU A 48 8.36 -6.32 -3.26
C GLU A 48 8.00 -6.35 -1.78
N VAL A 49 7.19 -7.34 -1.41
CA VAL A 49 6.77 -7.62 -0.04
C VAL A 49 7.64 -8.74 0.49
N ASP A 50 8.73 -8.37 1.15
CA ASP A 50 9.47 -9.26 2.03
C ASP A 50 8.56 -9.64 3.22
N PRO A 51 8.18 -10.92 3.39
CA PRO A 51 7.29 -11.36 4.47
C PRO A 51 7.82 -11.04 5.87
N VAL A 52 9.15 -10.86 6.00
CA VAL A 52 9.82 -10.55 7.27
C VAL A 52 9.90 -9.06 7.58
N LYS A 53 9.72 -8.18 6.58
CA LYS A 53 9.87 -6.72 6.73
C LYS A 53 8.57 -5.94 6.55
N SER A 54 7.59 -6.49 5.83
CA SER A 54 6.37 -5.77 5.49
C SER A 54 5.33 -5.89 6.61
N ASP A 55 5.29 -4.89 7.48
CA ASP A 55 4.17 -4.48 8.37
C ASP A 55 3.61 -5.51 9.37
N ALA A 56 3.98 -6.79 9.32
CA ALA A 56 3.54 -7.80 10.28
C ALA A 56 3.94 -7.44 11.72
N VAL A 57 5.01 -6.66 11.90
CA VAL A 57 5.46 -6.17 13.21
C VAL A 57 4.43 -5.23 13.85
N GLY A 58 3.74 -4.39 13.06
CA GLY A 58 2.72 -3.47 13.57
C GLY A 58 1.46 -4.18 14.07
N TRP A 59 1.04 -5.25 13.38
CA TRP A 59 -0.10 -6.08 13.78
C TRP A 59 0.23 -7.04 14.95
N LEU A 60 1.44 -7.58 14.98
CA LEU A 60 1.91 -8.47 16.06
C LEU A 60 2.12 -7.73 17.39
N ALA A 61 2.35 -6.41 17.35
CA ALA A 61 2.53 -5.59 18.55
C ALA A 61 1.24 -5.31 19.33
N ARG A 62 0.06 -5.72 18.83
CA ARG A 62 -1.18 -5.61 19.60
C ARG A 62 -1.27 -6.75 20.61
N GLU A 63 -0.58 -6.59 21.74
CA GLU A 63 -0.84 -7.39 22.94
C GLU A 63 -2.34 -7.37 23.24
N ARG A 64 -3.02 -8.50 23.04
CA ARG A 64 -4.44 -8.66 23.35
C ARG A 64 -4.63 -8.52 24.86
N ARG A 65 -4.87 -7.29 25.33
CA ARG A 65 -5.33 -7.09 26.71
C ARG A 65 -6.72 -7.71 26.85
N PRO A 66 -6.93 -8.63 27.81
CA PRO A 66 -8.24 -9.19 28.06
C PRO A 66 -9.19 -8.07 28.55
N PRO A 67 -10.47 -8.08 28.14
CA PRO A 67 -11.46 -7.17 28.69
C PRO A 67 -11.66 -7.44 30.20
N ARG A 68 -11.80 -6.39 31.00
CA ARG A 68 -12.13 -6.46 32.43
C ARG A 68 -13.62 -6.64 32.64
#